data_AF-K2BB95-F1
#
_entry.id   AF-K2BB95-F1
#
_cell.length_a   1.000
_cell.length_b   1.000
_cell.length_c   1.000
_cell.angle_alpha   90.00
_cell.angle_beta   90.00
_cell.angle_gamma   90.00
#
_symmetry.space_group_name_H-M   'P 1'
#
loop_
_entity.id
_entity.type
_entity.pdbx_description
1 polymer ?
#
loop_
_entity_poly.entity_id
_entity_poly.type
_entity_poly.pdbx_seq_one_letter_code
_entity_poly.pdbx_strand_id
1 'polypeptide(L)'
;MKLSRLQIIVTGQVQGVGLRPHVFHTAQQLGLTGFVKNNFSGVYIEVQGDIASQFVAKLNATLPPLAKVNNIQIKSIHIKKNEKSFEIIKSEAVEGQSVIPPDTCICSDCLNELFDPASRYYRYPFLNCTQCGPRLTITLQLPYDRCQTSMRQFPLCDACCIDYS
;
A
#
# COMPACT_ATOMS: atom_id res chain seq x y z
N MET A 1 24.84 4.91 14.38
CA MET A 1 23.41 5.23 14.52
C MET A 1 22.80 4.23 15.50
N LYS A 2 21.76 4.61 16.25
CA LYS A 2 21.16 3.77 17.30
C LYS A 2 19.92 3.09 16.74
N LEU A 3 19.86 1.77 16.84
CA LEU A 3 18.67 0.99 16.48
C LEU A 3 17.43 1.61 17.14
N SER A 4 16.42 1.90 16.32
CA SER A 4 15.18 2.52 16.76
C SER A 4 13.99 1.88 16.06
N ARG A 5 12.83 1.91 16.71
CA ARG A 5 11.56 1.47 16.14
C ARG A 5 10.54 2.60 16.23
N LEU A 6 9.89 2.89 15.11
CA LEU A 6 8.88 3.93 14.99
C LEU A 6 7.55 3.30 14.61
N GLN A 7 6.50 3.70 15.31
CA GLN A 7 5.13 3.57 14.88
C GLN A 7 4.73 4.84 14.14
N ILE A 8 4.16 4.71 12.96
CA ILE A 8 3.73 5.81 12.10
C ILE A 8 2.28 5.59 11.69
N ILE A 9 1.46 6.62 11.82
CA ILE A 9 0.06 6.61 11.37
C ILE A 9 -0.09 7.72 10.32
N VAL A 10 -0.46 7.32 9.10
CA VAL A 10 -0.68 8.22 7.96
C VAL A 10 -2.18 8.30 7.69
N THR A 11 -2.74 9.49 7.67
CA THR A 11 -4.18 9.71 7.41
C THR A 11 -4.40 10.60 6.19
N GLY A 12 -5.57 10.46 5.54
CA GLY A 12 -5.94 11.16 4.30
C GLY A 12 -6.53 10.21 3.24
N GLN A 13 -6.36 10.56 1.97
CA GLN A 13 -6.65 9.68 0.84
C GLN A 13 -5.44 8.75 0.62
N VAL A 14 -5.34 7.72 1.46
CA VAL A 14 -4.14 6.88 1.59
C VAL A 14 -4.41 5.39 1.42
N GLN A 15 -5.67 5.01 1.26
CA GLN A 15 -6.09 3.62 1.03
C GLN A 15 -6.54 3.44 -0.41
N GLY A 16 -6.28 2.27 -1.01
CA GLY A 16 -6.59 2.03 -2.42
C GLY A 16 -5.75 2.83 -3.42
N VAL A 17 -4.65 3.44 -2.97
CA VAL A 17 -3.80 4.32 -3.81
C VAL A 17 -2.37 3.78 -3.97
N GLY A 18 -2.16 2.48 -3.68
CA GLY A 18 -0.83 1.86 -3.76
C GLY A 18 0.13 2.24 -2.63
N LEU A 19 -0.33 2.88 -1.54
CA LEU A 19 0.56 3.30 -0.46
C LEU A 19 1.22 2.12 0.29
N ARG A 20 0.51 1.01 0.53
CA ARG A 20 1.09 -0.18 1.19
C ARG A 20 2.29 -0.77 0.41
N PRO A 21 2.16 -1.08 -0.91
CA PRO A 21 3.32 -1.44 -1.72
C PRO A 21 4.42 -0.38 -1.69
N HIS A 22 4.09 0.91 -1.80
CA HIS A 22 5.11 1.96 -1.79
C HIS A 22 5.90 2.04 -0.46
N VAL A 23 5.22 1.88 0.67
CA VAL A 23 5.82 1.77 2.00
C VAL A 23 6.77 0.57 2.07
N PHE A 24 6.33 -0.60 1.59
CA PHE A 24 7.15 -1.81 1.56
C PHE A 24 8.45 -1.60 0.76
N HIS A 25 8.36 -1.01 -0.44
CA HIS A 25 9.54 -0.71 -1.26
C HIS A 25 10.47 0.29 -0.58
N THR A 26 9.91 1.33 0.04
CA THR A 26 10.69 2.35 0.76
C THR A 26 11.42 1.74 1.95
N ALA A 27 10.77 0.85 2.71
CA ALA A 27 11.38 0.15 3.83
C ALA A 27 12.51 -0.79 3.37
N GLN A 28 12.32 -1.54 2.28
CA GLN A 28 13.37 -2.37 1.70
C GLN A 28 14.59 -1.55 1.25
N GLN A 29 14.37 -0.43 0.55
CA GLN A 29 15.47 0.43 0.08
C GLN A 29 16.32 0.98 1.24
N LEU A 30 15.71 1.18 2.41
CA LEU A 30 16.39 1.66 3.61
C LEU A 30 16.87 0.51 4.52
N GLY A 31 16.68 -0.75 4.13
CA GLY A 31 17.06 -1.92 4.94
C GLY A 31 16.32 -2.00 6.29
N LEU A 32 15.09 -1.51 6.35
CA LEU A 32 14.29 -1.48 7.57
C LEU A 32 13.41 -2.73 7.69
N THR A 33 13.16 -3.19 8.92
CA THR A 33 12.22 -4.27 9.24
C THR A 33 10.92 -3.70 9.81
N GLY A 34 9.86 -4.51 9.85
CA GLY A 34 8.57 -4.10 10.42
C GLY A 34 7.39 -4.52 9.56
N PHE A 35 6.35 -3.69 9.51
CA PHE A 35 5.18 -4.00 8.69
C PHE A 35 4.36 -2.76 8.32
N VAL A 36 3.47 -2.95 7.36
CA VAL A 36 2.42 -1.99 7.01
C VAL A 36 1.06 -2.68 6.91
N LYS A 37 0.01 -2.00 7.41
CA LYS A 37 -1.39 -2.41 7.25
C LYS A 37 -2.30 -1.21 7.05
N ASN A 38 -3.45 -1.43 6.43
CA ASN A 38 -4.54 -0.48 6.51
C ASN A 38 -5.29 -0.69 7.84
N ASN A 39 -5.77 0.40 8.43
CA ASN A 39 -6.79 0.41 9.47
C ASN A 39 -7.89 1.41 9.07
N PHE A 40 -8.94 1.63 9.85
CA PHE A 40 -9.97 2.58 9.43
C PHE A 40 -9.52 4.04 9.46
N SER A 41 -8.50 4.41 10.24
CA SER A 41 -7.99 5.78 10.28
C SER A 41 -7.05 6.12 9.10
N GLY A 42 -6.51 5.12 8.41
CA GLY A 42 -5.56 5.30 7.30
C GLY A 42 -4.59 4.12 7.17
N VAL A 43 -3.30 4.43 7.12
CA VAL A 43 -2.22 3.44 7.00
C VAL A 43 -1.37 3.45 8.27
N TYR A 44 -1.23 2.27 8.87
CA TYR A 44 -0.42 2.03 10.05
C TYR A 44 0.88 1.34 9.64
N ILE A 45 2.01 1.89 10.08
CA ILE A 45 3.34 1.45 9.70
C ILE A 45 4.17 1.29 10.97
N GLU A 46 4.88 0.18 11.08
CA GLU A 46 6.00 0.05 12.00
C GLU A 46 7.29 -0.15 11.20
N VAL A 47 8.31 0.65 11.50
CA VAL A 47 9.65 0.50 10.91
C VAL A 47 10.68 0.42 12.01
N GLN A 48 11.67 -0.45 11.82
CA GLN A 48 12.78 -0.65 12.74
C GLN A 48 14.10 -0.67 11.97
N GLY A 49 15.10 0.02 12.51
CA GLY A 49 16.44 0.06 11.95
C GLY A 49 17.25 1.24 12.44
N ASP A 50 18.50 1.32 11.99
CA ASP A 50 19.43 2.37 12.36
C ASP A 50 19.07 3.73 11.77
N ILE A 51 18.42 3.73 10.60
CA ILE A 51 17.98 4.92 9.87
C ILE A 51 16.45 5.07 9.84
N ALA A 52 15.73 4.47 10.80
CA ALA A 52 14.27 4.54 10.84
C ALA A 52 13.74 5.99 10.86
N SER A 53 14.49 6.93 11.44
CA SER A 53 14.16 8.37 11.44
C SER A 53 14.11 9.00 10.03
N GLN A 54 14.80 8.44 9.04
CA GLN A 54 14.80 8.93 7.66
C GLN A 54 13.58 8.46 6.87
N PHE A 55 12.87 7.44 7.35
CA PHE A 55 11.79 6.77 6.62
C PHE A 55 10.67 7.74 6.21
N VAL A 56 10.19 8.59 7.12
CA VAL A 56 9.08 9.51 6.83
C VAL A 56 9.46 10.56 5.79
N ALA A 57 10.69 11.08 5.86
CA ALA A 57 11.19 12.04 4.88
C ALA A 57 11.26 11.41 3.48
N LYS A 58 11.75 10.16 3.39
CA LYS A 58 11.81 9.42 2.12
C LYS A 58 10.42 9.11 1.58
N LEU A 59 9.51 8.64 2.44
CA LEU A 59 8.12 8.31 2.07
C LEU A 59 7.39 9.52 1.47
N ASN A 60 7.51 10.70 2.11
CA ASN A 60 6.86 11.92 1.64
C ASN A 60 7.40 12.43 0.29
N ALA A 61 8.69 12.20 0.01
CA ALA A 61 9.32 12.65 -1.22
C ALA A 61 8.87 11.86 -2.47
N THR A 62 8.32 10.65 -2.28
CA THR A 62 8.02 9.73 -3.40
C THR A 62 6.60 9.16 -3.36
N LEU A 63 5.65 9.87 -2.74
CA LEU A 63 4.28 9.39 -2.59
C LEU A 63 3.65 8.94 -3.92
N PRO A 64 2.81 7.88 -3.91
CA PRO A 64 2.01 7.51 -5.06
C PRO A 64 1.17 8.69 -5.58
N PRO A 65 1.01 8.86 -6.90
CA PRO A 65 0.27 10.00 -7.48
C PRO A 65 -1.16 10.20 -6.94
N LEU A 66 -1.85 9.11 -6.60
CA LEU A 66 -3.21 9.15 -6.06
C LEU A 66 -3.25 9.37 -4.54
N ALA A 67 -2.12 9.30 -3.85
CA ALA A 67 -2.06 9.45 -2.40
C ALA A 67 -2.06 10.93 -2.01
N LYS A 68 -2.97 11.31 -1.12
CA LYS A 68 -2.97 12.63 -0.47
C LYS A 68 -2.89 12.43 1.03
N VAL A 69 -1.74 12.80 1.60
CA VAL A 69 -1.47 12.73 3.03
C VAL A 69 -1.93 14.02 3.68
N ASN A 70 -2.80 13.91 4.68
CA ASN A 70 -3.28 15.05 5.46
C ASN A 70 -2.50 15.18 6.77
N ASN A 71 -2.16 14.06 7.41
CA ASN A 71 -1.43 14.05 8.67
C ASN A 71 -0.54 12.81 8.79
N ILE A 72 0.61 12.97 9.47
CA ILE A 72 1.51 11.89 9.84
C ILE A 72 1.80 12.01 11.34
N GLN A 73 1.42 11.00 12.10
CA GLN A 73 1.79 10.87 13.51
C GLN A 73 2.93 9.88 13.66
N ILE A 74 3.95 10.23 14.44
CA ILE A 74 5.13 9.39 14.66
C ILE A 74 5.30 9.19 16.16
N LYS A 75 5.54 7.95 16.58
CA LYS A 75 5.81 7.58 17.96
C LYS A 75 6.95 6.58 18.03
N SER A 76 7.94 6.85 18.86
CA SER A 76 8.96 5.85 19.20
C SER A 76 8.36 4.73 20.04
N ILE A 77 8.64 3.49 19.67
CA ILE A 77 8.14 2.29 20.35
C ILE A 77 9.29 1.33 20.68
N HIS A 78 9.02 0.29 21.47
CA HIS A 78 10.05 -0.67 21.87
C HIS A 78 10.55 -1.50 20.69
N ILE A 79 11.86 -1.72 20.65
CA ILE A 79 12.51 -2.56 19.64
C ILE A 79 12.01 -4.00 19.78
N LYS A 80 11.68 -4.62 18.66
CA LYS A 80 11.34 -6.04 18.57
C LYS A 80 12.60 -6.84 18.23
N LYS A 81 12.99 -7.74 19.13
CA LYS A 81 14.12 -8.65 18.90
C LYS A 81 13.78 -9.65 17.80
N ASN A 82 14.79 -10.06 17.02
CA ASN A 82 14.69 -11.07 15.96
C ASN A 82 13.70 -10.75 14.83
N GLU A 83 13.34 -9.49 14.63
CA GLU A 83 12.62 -9.07 13.43
C GLU A 83 13.60 -8.98 12.24
N LYS A 84 13.27 -9.64 11.13
CA LYS A 84 14.18 -9.84 9.99
C LYS A 84 13.65 -9.32 8.66
N SER A 85 12.34 -9.16 8.55
CA SER A 85 11.63 -8.80 7.33
C SER A 85 10.77 -7.56 7.55
N PHE A 86 10.43 -6.91 6.44
CA PHE A 86 9.33 -5.97 6.37
C PHE A 86 8.17 -6.64 5.63
N GLU A 87 6.94 -6.55 6.15
CA GLU A 87 5.79 -7.29 5.60
C GLU A 87 4.57 -6.40 5.38
N ILE A 88 3.80 -6.67 4.33
CA ILE A 88 2.44 -6.13 4.18
C ILE A 88 1.49 -7.11 4.87
N ILE A 89 0.99 -6.74 6.05
CA ILE A 89 0.14 -7.63 6.84
C ILE A 89 -1.34 -7.32 6.62
N LYS A 90 -2.19 -8.28 6.99
CA LYS A 90 -3.64 -8.18 6.85
C LYS A 90 -4.19 -6.98 7.61
N SER A 91 -5.10 -6.26 6.97
CA SER A 91 -5.80 -5.12 7.56
C SER A 91 -6.70 -5.58 8.72
N GLU A 92 -6.68 -4.85 9.84
CA GLU A 92 -7.56 -5.11 10.98
C GLU A 92 -8.78 -4.18 10.95
N ALA A 93 -9.95 -4.76 11.25
CA ALA A 93 -11.19 -4.00 11.36
C ALA A 93 -11.27 -3.34 12.74
N VAL A 94 -10.71 -2.14 12.87
CA VAL A 94 -10.83 -1.29 14.07
C VAL A 94 -11.45 0.04 13.66
N GLU A 95 -12.51 0.51 14.32
CA GLU A 95 -13.31 1.70 13.94
C GLU A 95 -12.51 2.96 13.55
N GLY A 96 -13.03 3.73 12.59
CA GLY A 96 -12.46 5.01 12.14
C GLY A 96 -13.08 5.55 10.84
N GLN A 97 -12.60 6.70 10.37
CA GLN A 97 -13.02 7.34 9.11
C GLN A 97 -11.85 7.42 8.13
N SER A 98 -11.99 6.79 6.96
CA SER A 98 -11.07 6.96 5.83
C SER A 98 -11.88 7.20 4.55
N VAL A 99 -11.28 7.95 3.62
CA VAL A 99 -11.91 8.35 2.36
C VAL A 99 -11.58 7.33 1.28
N ILE A 100 -12.60 6.79 0.62
CA ILE A 100 -12.42 5.93 -0.55
C ILE A 100 -12.03 6.84 -1.73
N PRO A 101 -10.91 6.56 -2.44
CA PRO A 101 -10.54 7.32 -3.63
C PRO A 101 -11.60 7.25 -4.73
N PRO A 102 -11.72 8.29 -5.58
CA PRO A 102 -12.51 8.21 -6.79
C PRO A 102 -11.94 7.15 -7.76
N ASP A 103 -12.77 6.70 -8.69
CA ASP A 103 -12.32 5.88 -9.81
C ASP A 103 -11.38 6.68 -10.73
N THR A 104 -10.47 5.98 -11.39
CA THR A 104 -9.43 6.61 -12.23
C THR A 104 -9.31 5.91 -13.57
N CYS A 105 -9.03 6.70 -14.62
CA CYS A 105 -8.72 6.17 -15.95
C CYS A 105 -7.44 5.33 -15.93
N ILE A 106 -7.26 4.47 -16.93
CA ILE A 106 -6.04 3.67 -17.13
C ILE A 106 -4.79 4.57 -17.16
N CYS A 107 -3.72 4.15 -16.47
CA CYS A 107 -2.42 4.86 -16.52
C CYS A 107 -1.62 4.48 -17.77
N SER A 108 -0.57 5.25 -18.07
CA SER A 108 0.33 4.98 -19.21
C SER A 108 0.94 3.57 -19.17
N ASP A 109 1.31 3.10 -17.98
CA ASP A 109 1.99 1.80 -17.84
C ASP A 109 1.05 0.65 -18.19
N CYS A 110 -0.16 0.66 -17.62
CA CYS A 110 -1.19 -0.31 -17.98
C CYS A 110 -1.62 -0.16 -19.44
N LEU A 111 -1.66 1.06 -19.99
CA LEU A 111 -2.01 1.26 -21.40
C LEU A 111 -0.96 0.65 -22.34
N ASN A 112 0.32 0.81 -22.02
CA ASN A 112 1.42 0.20 -22.77
C ASN A 112 1.35 -1.33 -22.67
N GLU A 113 1.16 -1.85 -21.46
CA GLU A 113 1.05 -3.30 -21.20
C GLU A 113 -0.19 -3.92 -21.87
N LEU A 114 -1.30 -3.19 -21.96
CA LEU A 114 -2.53 -3.61 -22.64
C LEU A 114 -2.29 -3.83 -24.15
N PHE A 115 -1.39 -3.07 -24.76
CA PHE A 115 -1.12 -3.10 -26.20
C PHE A 115 0.20 -3.77 -26.57
N ASP A 116 0.97 -4.28 -25.61
CA ASP A 116 2.17 -5.07 -25.84
C ASP A 116 1.82 -6.54 -26.13
N PRO A 117 2.07 -7.06 -27.36
CA PRO A 117 1.80 -8.46 -27.70
C PRO A 117 2.58 -9.49 -26.88
N ALA A 118 3.69 -9.10 -26.25
CA ALA A 118 4.47 -9.96 -25.36
C ALA A 118 3.92 -9.99 -23.92
N SER A 119 3.05 -9.05 -23.56
CA SER A 119 2.44 -9.01 -22.23
C SER A 119 1.40 -10.10 -22.05
N ARG A 120 1.37 -10.70 -20.85
CA ARG A 120 0.30 -11.61 -20.43
C ARG A 120 -1.08 -10.93 -20.40
N TYR A 121 -1.10 -9.60 -20.34
CA TYR A 121 -2.31 -8.79 -20.30
C TYR A 121 -2.64 -8.15 -21.65
N TYR A 122 -2.04 -8.62 -22.75
CA TYR A 122 -2.35 -8.14 -24.10
C TYR A 122 -3.86 -8.21 -24.37
N ARG A 123 -4.46 -7.05 -24.64
CA ARG A 123 -5.91 -6.85 -24.86
C ARG A 123 -6.81 -7.31 -23.71
N TYR A 124 -6.30 -7.40 -22.49
CA TYR A 124 -7.09 -7.75 -21.30
C TYR A 124 -7.98 -6.57 -20.83
N PRO A 125 -9.33 -6.65 -20.95
CA PRO A 125 -10.21 -5.48 -20.78
C PRO A 125 -10.27 -4.89 -19.37
N PHE A 126 -9.88 -5.68 -18.36
CA PHE A 126 -9.96 -5.29 -16.95
C PHE A 126 -8.60 -4.99 -16.33
N LEU A 127 -7.57 -4.77 -17.16
CA LEU A 127 -6.23 -4.44 -16.68
C LEU A 127 -6.26 -3.15 -15.85
N ASN A 128 -5.76 -3.23 -14.62
CA ASN A 128 -5.49 -2.08 -13.78
C ASN A 128 -4.32 -2.40 -12.84
N CYS A 129 -3.71 -1.35 -12.31
CA CYS A 129 -2.68 -1.42 -11.30
C CYS A 129 -3.08 -0.60 -10.07
N THR A 130 -2.16 -0.47 -9.10
CA THR A 130 -2.41 0.31 -7.89
C THR A 130 -2.63 1.81 -8.15
N GLN A 131 -2.25 2.31 -9.33
CA GLN A 131 -2.33 3.72 -9.74
C GLN A 131 -3.51 4.05 -10.66
N CYS A 132 -4.32 3.06 -11.07
CA CYS A 132 -5.41 3.29 -12.01
C CYS A 132 -6.60 2.34 -11.79
N GLY A 133 -7.71 2.59 -12.49
CA GLY A 133 -8.88 1.72 -12.50
C GLY A 133 -9.91 2.04 -11.40
N PRO A 134 -10.90 1.16 -11.19
CA PRO A 134 -12.01 1.41 -10.29
C PRO A 134 -11.55 1.35 -8.82
N ARG A 135 -12.16 2.21 -8.00
CA ARG A 135 -11.96 2.32 -6.55
C ARG A 135 -13.30 2.46 -5.87
N LEU A 136 -13.89 3.65 -5.91
CA LEU A 136 -15.18 3.94 -5.28
C LEU A 136 -16.26 2.95 -5.73
N THR A 137 -16.38 2.74 -7.05
CA THR A 137 -17.42 1.88 -7.64
C THR A 137 -17.35 0.41 -7.23
N ILE A 138 -16.19 -0.08 -6.80
CA ILE A 138 -16.00 -1.50 -6.44
C ILE A 138 -15.82 -1.74 -4.94
N THR A 139 -15.66 -0.68 -4.14
CA THR A 139 -15.38 -0.81 -2.70
C THR A 139 -16.68 -1.01 -1.93
N LEU A 140 -16.77 -2.11 -1.18
CA LEU A 140 -17.93 -2.43 -0.34
C LEU A 140 -17.75 -1.91 1.08
N GLN A 141 -16.53 -2.02 1.61
CA GLN A 141 -16.20 -1.61 2.97
C GLN A 141 -14.73 -1.21 3.08
N LEU A 142 -14.41 -0.48 4.15
CA LEU A 142 -13.05 -0.20 4.61
C LEU A 142 -12.70 -1.05 5.84
N PRO A 143 -11.41 -1.37 6.08
CA PRO A 143 -10.22 -0.92 5.35
C PRO A 143 -10.07 -1.53 3.95
N TYR A 144 -9.58 -0.74 2.99
CA TYR A 144 -9.49 -1.18 1.59
C TYR A 144 -8.64 -2.45 1.47
N ASP A 145 -9.29 -3.53 1.07
CA ASP A 145 -8.67 -4.84 0.87
C ASP A 145 -9.46 -5.59 -0.21
N ARG A 146 -8.83 -6.53 -0.91
CA ARG A 146 -9.47 -7.23 -2.04
C ARG A 146 -10.78 -7.89 -1.60
N CYS A 147 -10.78 -8.51 -0.41
CA CYS A 147 -11.95 -9.17 0.16
C CYS A 147 -13.11 -8.22 0.50
N GLN A 148 -12.85 -6.91 0.60
CA GLN A 148 -13.83 -5.85 0.86
C GLN A 148 -14.23 -5.08 -0.40
N THR A 149 -13.97 -5.65 -1.58
CA THR A 149 -14.41 -5.12 -2.88
C THR A 149 -15.26 -6.15 -3.62
N SER A 150 -15.94 -5.75 -4.70
CA SER A 150 -16.60 -6.68 -5.62
C SER A 150 -15.62 -7.71 -6.22
N MET A 151 -14.31 -7.42 -6.23
CA MET A 151 -13.27 -8.36 -6.69
C MET A 151 -13.12 -9.59 -5.80
N ARG A 152 -13.77 -9.64 -4.62
CA ARG A 152 -13.75 -10.80 -3.71
C ARG A 152 -14.26 -12.10 -4.33
N GLN A 153 -15.09 -12.01 -5.37
CA GLN A 153 -15.65 -13.17 -6.07
C GLN A 153 -14.69 -13.76 -7.12
N PHE A 154 -13.60 -13.06 -7.42
CA PHE A 154 -12.61 -13.46 -8.42
C PHE A 154 -11.30 -13.81 -7.72
N PRO A 155 -11.08 -15.07 -7.30
CA PRO A 155 -9.82 -15.48 -6.69
C PRO A 155 -8.65 -15.27 -7.67
N LEU A 156 -7.47 -14.93 -7.13
CA LEU A 156 -6.26 -14.78 -7.94
C LEU A 156 -5.82 -16.16 -8.44
N CYS A 157 -5.44 -16.26 -9.71
CA CYS A 157 -4.67 -17.40 -10.20
C CYS A 157 -3.22 -17.31 -9.72
N ASP A 158 -2.45 -18.39 -9.87
CA ASP A 158 -1.06 -18.47 -9.40
C ASP A 158 -0.18 -17.34 -9.94
N ALA A 159 -0.33 -17.01 -11.23
CA ALA A 159 0.44 -15.93 -11.85
C ALA A 159 0.09 -14.54 -11.27
N CYS A 160 -1.19 -14.31 -10.93
CA CYS A 160 -1.61 -13.06 -10.28
C CYS A 160 -1.24 -13.03 -8.80
N CYS A 161 -1.15 -14.17 -8.12
CA CYS A 161 -0.63 -14.25 -6.76
C CYS A 161 0.83 -13.79 -6.70
N ILE A 162 1.64 -14.20 -7.68
CA ILE A 162 3.05 -13.79 -7.78
C ILE A 162 3.16 -12.27 -7.91
N ASP A 163 2.39 -11.63 -8.80
CA ASP A 163 2.39 -10.18 -8.96
C ASP A 163 1.87 -9.42 -7.73
N TYR A 164 1.02 -10.05 -6.92
CA TYR A 164 0.42 -9.45 -5.73
C TYR A 164 1.32 -9.54 -4.49
N SER A 165 2.29 -10.45 -4.50
CA SER A 165 3.19 -10.76 -3.39
C SER A 165 4.35 -9.78 -3.29
#